data_AF-A0A2X4V196-F1
#
_entry.id   AF-A0A2X4V196-F1
#
_cell.length_a   1.000
_cell.length_b   1.000
_cell.length_c   1.000
_cell.angle_alpha   90.00
_cell.angle_beta   90.00
_cell.angle_gamma   90.00
#
_symmetry.space_group_name_H-M   'P 1'
#
loop_
_entity.id
_entity.type
_entity.pdbx_description
1 polymer ?
#
loop_
_entity_poly.entity_id
_entity_poly.type
_entity_poly.pdbx_seq_one_letter_code
_entity_poly.pdbx_strand_id
1 'polypeptide(L)'
;MIRKMLIGAAALLISACQTSGISGQPTADEADGALKSAFLLDAQRNDSSAAREALQQDVAHLKVTAVDKCELQNKATLVCSVYSEFTPAGSDEVHRTFDRISFSRTDGEWVATLSKP
;
A
#
# COMPACT_ATOMS: atom_id res chain seq x y z
N MET A 1 20.13 -65.89 -0.39
CA MET A 1 20.33 -64.97 0.75
C MET A 1 20.57 -63.58 0.18
N ILE A 2 19.63 -62.64 0.38
CA ILE A 2 19.79 -61.38 1.16
C ILE A 2 20.63 -60.34 0.40
N ARG A 3 20.24 -59.08 0.16
CA ARG A 3 19.03 -58.27 0.40
C ARG A 3 19.14 -57.04 -0.52
N LYS A 4 17.98 -56.54 -0.96
CA LYS A 4 17.76 -55.24 -1.60
C LYS A 4 18.36 -54.10 -0.77
N MET A 5 19.01 -53.13 -1.39
CA MET A 5 19.09 -51.77 -0.85
C MET A 5 18.57 -50.78 -1.90
N LEU A 6 17.46 -50.16 -1.50
CA LEU A 6 16.67 -49.22 -2.27
C LEU A 6 17.40 -47.90 -2.43
N ILE A 7 17.39 -47.44 -3.68
CA ILE A 7 17.52 -46.06 -4.12
C ILE A 7 16.50 -45.22 -3.35
N GLY A 8 16.95 -44.15 -2.71
CA GLY A 8 16.08 -43.29 -1.94
C GLY A 8 16.81 -42.09 -1.34
N ALA A 9 17.65 -41.42 -2.13
CA ALA A 9 18.11 -40.09 -1.77
C ALA A 9 16.92 -39.14 -1.94
N ALA A 10 16.12 -39.03 -0.88
CA ALA A 10 15.04 -38.07 -0.77
C ALA A 10 15.63 -36.66 -0.93
N ALA A 11 15.23 -36.01 -2.01
CA ALA A 11 15.47 -34.60 -2.25
C ALA A 11 14.84 -33.80 -1.09
N LEU A 12 15.68 -33.33 -0.18
CA LEU A 12 15.36 -32.24 0.76
C LEU A 12 15.23 -30.96 -0.07
N LEU A 13 14.11 -30.82 -0.77
CA LEU A 13 13.60 -29.53 -1.24
C LEU A 13 13.15 -28.77 0.00
N ILE A 14 14.10 -28.09 0.63
CA ILE A 14 13.82 -27.06 1.63
C ILE A 14 13.14 -25.94 0.85
N SER A 15 11.82 -26.03 0.72
CA SER A 15 10.98 -24.88 0.42
C SER A 15 11.23 -23.88 1.53
N ALA A 16 12.15 -22.95 1.28
CA ALA A 16 12.23 -21.71 2.03
C ALA A 16 10.91 -20.98 1.74
N CYS A 17 9.89 -21.29 2.55
CA CYS A 17 8.70 -20.48 2.69
C CYS A 17 9.18 -19.18 3.35
N GLN A 18 9.75 -18.28 2.55
CA GLN A 18 10.02 -16.92 2.97
C GLN A 18 8.65 -16.37 3.31
N THR A 19 8.37 -16.27 4.62
CA THR A 19 7.25 -15.46 5.09
C THR A 19 7.50 -14.09 4.49
N SER A 20 6.66 -13.71 3.52
CA SER A 20 6.62 -12.40 2.88
C SER A 20 6.22 -11.35 3.91
N GLY A 21 7.08 -11.14 4.91
CA GLY A 21 6.97 -9.99 5.79
C GLY A 21 7.22 -8.74 4.97
N ILE A 22 6.51 -7.67 5.30
CA ILE A 22 6.82 -6.37 4.71
C ILE A 22 8.25 -5.99 5.10
N SER A 23 9.11 -5.82 4.09
CA SER A 23 10.44 -5.24 4.24
C SER A 23 10.47 -3.84 3.66
N GLY A 24 11.04 -2.89 4.40
CA GLY A 24 11.09 -1.47 4.05
C GLY A 24 9.79 -0.73 4.35
N GLN A 25 9.75 0.54 3.95
CA GLN A 25 8.61 1.45 4.04
C GLN A 25 8.34 2.05 2.65
N PRO A 26 7.11 2.50 2.33
CA PRO A 26 6.87 3.17 1.07
C PRO A 26 7.65 4.48 0.98
N THR A 27 8.19 4.75 -0.21
CA THR A 27 8.66 6.08 -0.58
C THR A 27 7.49 7.05 -0.71
N ALA A 28 7.77 8.36 -0.78
CA ALA A 28 6.72 9.37 -0.99
C ALA A 28 5.93 9.11 -2.28
N ASP A 29 6.62 8.76 -3.39
CA ASP A 29 5.96 8.48 -4.67
C ASP A 29 5.12 7.20 -4.64
N GLU A 30 5.60 6.14 -3.96
CA GLU A 30 4.81 4.92 -3.79
C GLU A 30 3.57 5.17 -2.91
N ALA A 31 3.72 5.95 -1.84
CA ALA A 31 2.60 6.33 -0.99
C ALA A 31 1.58 7.23 -1.72
N ASP A 32 2.06 8.13 -2.58
CA ASP A 32 1.22 8.97 -3.43
C ASP A 32 0.33 8.13 -4.35
N GLY A 33 0.93 7.20 -5.10
CA GLY A 33 0.21 6.29 -5.98
C GLY A 33 -0.76 5.39 -5.22
N ALA A 34 -0.34 4.85 -4.08
CA ALA A 34 -1.17 3.99 -3.23
C ALA A 34 -2.39 4.73 -2.68
N LEU A 35 -2.21 5.98 -2.21
CA LEU A 35 -3.30 6.81 -1.67
C LEU A 35 -4.30 7.20 -2.74
N LYS A 36 -3.83 7.68 -3.90
CA LYS A 36 -4.71 8.01 -5.04
C LYS A 36 -5.52 6.80 -5.48
N SER A 37 -4.88 5.65 -5.58
CA SER A 37 -5.56 4.39 -5.92
C SER A 37 -6.61 4.01 -4.87
N ALA A 38 -6.31 4.19 -3.58
CA ALA A 38 -7.25 3.90 -2.50
C ALA A 38 -8.48 4.83 -2.54
N PHE A 39 -8.29 6.13 -2.76
CA PHE A 39 -9.38 7.09 -2.93
C PHE A 39 -10.27 6.75 -4.13
N LEU A 40 -9.67 6.45 -5.29
CA LEU A 40 -10.40 6.06 -6.48
C LEU A 40 -11.17 4.75 -6.29
N LEU A 41 -10.58 3.77 -5.60
CA LEU A 41 -11.23 2.50 -5.30
C LEU A 41 -12.39 2.66 -4.32
N ASP A 42 -12.26 3.51 -3.30
CA ASP A 42 -13.33 3.82 -2.36
C ASP A 42 -14.51 4.48 -3.08
N ALA A 43 -14.24 5.48 -3.92
CA ALA A 43 -15.26 6.16 -4.70
C ALA A 43 -15.94 5.23 -5.71
N GLN A 44 -15.19 4.32 -6.35
CA GLN A 44 -15.79 3.29 -7.21
C GLN A 44 -16.79 2.40 -6.48
N ARG A 45 -16.60 2.16 -5.18
CA ARG A 45 -17.44 1.29 -4.37
C ARG A 45 -18.62 2.02 -3.74
N ASN A 46 -18.45 3.28 -3.35
CA ASN A 46 -19.36 3.97 -2.45
C ASN A 46 -20.07 5.20 -3.07
N ASP A 47 -19.59 5.72 -4.20
CA ASP A 47 -20.04 7.01 -4.72
C ASP A 47 -20.79 6.92 -6.05
N SER A 48 -21.56 7.97 -6.34
CA SER A 48 -22.20 8.18 -7.64
C SER A 48 -21.16 8.43 -8.74
N SER A 49 -21.55 8.25 -10.01
CA SER A 49 -20.67 8.53 -11.15
C SER A 49 -20.14 9.96 -11.16
N ALA A 50 -20.98 10.96 -10.85
CA ALA A 50 -20.58 12.36 -10.79
C ALA A 50 -19.58 12.65 -9.65
N ALA A 51 -19.80 12.06 -8.48
CA ALA A 51 -18.88 12.19 -7.34
C ALA A 51 -17.51 11.54 -7.63
N ARG A 52 -17.50 10.41 -8.35
CA ARG A 52 -16.26 9.76 -8.81
C ARG A 52 -15.47 10.62 -9.79
N GLU A 53 -16.13 11.27 -10.75
CA GLU A 53 -15.47 12.13 -11.73
C GLU A 53 -14.83 13.36 -11.05
N ALA A 54 -15.53 13.98 -10.11
CA ALA A 54 -14.98 15.07 -9.31
C ALA A 54 -13.77 14.60 -8.49
N LEU A 55 -13.91 13.47 -7.79
CA LEU A 55 -12.82 12.92 -6.99
C LEU A 55 -11.60 12.55 -7.83
N GLN A 56 -11.80 12.06 -9.07
CA GLN A 56 -10.71 11.76 -9.99
C GLN A 56 -9.90 13.00 -10.38
N GLN A 57 -10.57 14.16 -10.50
CA GLN A 57 -9.88 15.43 -10.72
C GLN A 57 -9.13 15.86 -9.46
N ASP A 58 -9.77 15.77 -8.29
CA ASP A 58 -9.16 16.18 -7.02
C ASP A 58 -7.93 15.33 -6.66
N VAL A 59 -7.98 14.01 -6.82
CA VAL A 59 -6.82 13.16 -6.52
C VAL A 59 -5.64 13.43 -7.45
N ALA A 60 -5.83 14.04 -8.63
CA ALA A 60 -4.71 14.45 -9.47
C ALA A 60 -3.90 15.61 -8.86
N HIS A 61 -4.53 16.40 -7.99
CA HIS A 61 -3.92 17.52 -7.28
C HIS A 61 -3.42 17.17 -5.87
N LEU A 62 -3.63 15.93 -5.43
CA LEU A 62 -3.00 15.40 -4.23
C LEU A 62 -1.52 15.10 -4.52
N LYS A 63 -0.64 15.46 -3.59
CA LYS A 63 0.76 15.05 -3.61
C LYS A 63 1.26 14.68 -2.23
N VAL A 64 1.75 13.45 -2.07
CA VAL A 64 2.53 13.08 -0.87
C VAL A 64 3.90 13.75 -0.93
N THR A 65 4.27 14.45 0.14
CA THR A 65 5.55 15.16 0.27
C THR A 65 6.54 14.41 1.14
N ALA A 66 6.05 13.65 2.13
CA ALA A 66 6.89 12.82 2.99
C ALA A 66 6.11 11.65 3.61
N VAL A 67 6.85 10.58 3.93
CA VAL A 67 6.38 9.42 4.67
C VAL A 67 7.36 9.13 5.78
N ASP A 68 6.90 9.22 7.03
CA ASP A 68 7.72 9.04 8.22
C ASP A 68 7.04 8.14 9.25
N LYS A 69 7.79 7.76 10.30
CA LYS A 69 7.27 7.08 11.50
C LYS A 69 6.39 5.87 11.13
N CYS A 70 6.94 4.97 10.33
CA CYS A 70 6.28 3.72 9.95
C CYS A 70 6.43 2.67 11.05
N GLU A 71 5.30 2.20 11.57
CA GLU A 71 5.22 1.21 12.63
C GLU A 71 4.56 -0.06 12.11
N LEU A 72 5.19 -1.21 12.36
CA LEU A 72 4.62 -2.50 12.02
C LEU A 72 3.48 -2.84 12.98
N GLN A 73 2.25 -2.81 12.48
CA GLN A 73 1.06 -3.17 13.28
C GLN A 73 0.85 -4.69 13.34
N ASN A 74 1.13 -5.37 12.22
CA ASN A 74 1.11 -6.83 12.11
C ASN A 74 2.14 -7.27 11.06
N LYS A 75 2.33 -8.58 10.83
CA LYS A 75 3.36 -9.11 9.90
C LYS A 75 3.26 -8.57 8.45
N ALA A 76 2.12 -8.00 8.07
CA ALA A 76 1.81 -7.56 6.70
C ALA A 76 1.19 -6.15 6.64
N THR A 77 1.32 -5.31 7.68
CA THR A 77 0.77 -3.95 7.65
C THR A 77 1.67 -2.97 8.39
N LEU A 78 2.05 -1.89 7.71
CA LEU A 78 2.69 -0.72 8.30
C LEU A 78 1.67 0.39 8.49
N VAL A 79 1.74 1.09 9.61
CA VAL A 79 1.04 2.36 9.79
C VAL A 79 2.07 3.46 9.74
N CYS A 80 2.00 4.31 8.72
CA CYS A 80 2.94 5.40 8.51
C CYS A 80 2.26 6.75 8.71
N SER A 81 3.05 7.74 9.13
CA SER A 81 2.65 9.14 9.08
C SER A 81 2.90 9.69 7.68
N VAL A 82 1.86 10.13 7.00
CA VAL A 82 1.92 10.67 5.64
C VAL A 82 1.64 12.15 5.67
N TYR A 83 2.53 12.93 5.06
CA TYR A 83 2.35 14.36 4.84
C TYR A 83 1.98 14.58 3.38
N SER A 84 0.89 15.28 3.13
CA SER A 84 0.43 15.56 1.77
C SER A 84 0.03 17.02 1.59
N GLU A 85 0.14 17.45 0.34
CA GLU A 85 -0.34 18.73 -0.14
C GLU A 85 -1.49 18.48 -1.13
N PHE A 86 -2.53 19.30 -1.04
CA PHE A 86 -3.64 19.32 -1.98
C PHE A 86 -3.87 20.76 -2.45
N THR A 87 -3.92 20.94 -3.76
CA THR A 87 -4.18 22.24 -4.39
C THR A 87 -5.47 22.16 -5.21
N PRO A 88 -6.60 22.72 -4.75
CA PRO A 88 -7.84 22.64 -5.48
C PRO A 88 -7.70 23.22 -6.89
N ALA A 89 -8.36 22.62 -7.87
CA ALA A 89 -8.31 23.10 -9.25
C ALA A 89 -8.76 24.57 -9.34
N GLY A 90 -7.92 25.42 -9.96
CA GLY A 90 -8.20 26.85 -10.10
C GLY A 90 -7.88 27.70 -8.86
N SER A 91 -7.22 27.13 -7.85
CA SER A 91 -6.73 27.84 -6.66
C SER A 91 -5.20 27.80 -6.58
N ASP A 92 -4.60 28.84 -6.02
CA ASP A 92 -3.18 28.86 -5.61
C ASP A 92 -3.01 28.43 -4.14
N GLU A 93 -4.11 28.09 -3.45
CA GLU A 93 -4.09 27.66 -2.05
C GLU A 93 -3.61 26.22 -1.93
N VAL A 94 -2.54 26.03 -1.16
CA VAL A 94 -1.99 24.71 -0.83
C VAL A 94 -2.44 24.30 0.56
N HIS A 95 -3.30 23.28 0.63
CA HIS A 95 -3.70 22.66 1.88
C HIS A 95 -2.70 21.56 2.25
N ARG A 96 -2.23 21.58 3.50
CA ARG A 96 -1.32 20.56 4.05
C ARG A 96 -2.08 19.66 5.00
N THR A 97 -1.96 18.36 4.79
CA THR A 97 -2.55 17.35 5.67
C THR A 97 -1.49 16.45 6.28
N PHE A 98 -1.84 15.89 7.43
CA PHE A 98 -1.07 14.89 8.14
C PHE A 98 -2.00 13.76 8.52
N ASP A 99 -1.75 12.58 7.95
CA ASP A 99 -2.64 11.44 8.08
C ASP A 99 -1.85 10.20 8.54
N ARG A 100 -2.45 9.37 9.40
CA ARG A 100 -1.93 8.04 9.71
C ARG A 100 -2.55 7.02 8.77
N ILE A 101 -1.76 6.49 7.85
CA ILE A 101 -2.24 5.62 6.78
C ILE A 101 -1.66 4.21 6.95
N SER A 102 -2.53 3.22 6.81
CA SER A 102 -2.15 1.81 6.80
C SER A 102 -1.73 1.40 5.39
N PHE A 103 -0.55 0.81 5.27
CA PHE A 103 0.02 0.28 4.03
C PHE A 103 0.24 -1.23 4.15
N SER A 104 -0.21 -1.97 3.14
CA SER A 104 0.16 -3.36 2.92
C SER A 104 0.89 -3.50 1.58
N ARG A 105 1.53 -4.66 1.36
CA ARG A 105 2.21 -4.95 0.09
C ARG A 105 1.55 -6.14 -0.59
N THR A 106 1.08 -5.95 -1.81
CA THR A 106 0.39 -6.96 -2.63
C THR A 106 1.02 -6.96 -4.01
N ASP A 107 1.44 -8.13 -4.50
CA ASP A 107 2.06 -8.30 -5.83
C ASP A 107 3.23 -7.34 -6.11
N GLY A 108 3.97 -6.97 -5.06
CA GLY A 108 5.12 -6.06 -5.14
C GLY A 108 4.77 -4.57 -4.96
N GLU A 109 3.50 -4.21 -5.05
CA GLU A 109 3.00 -2.84 -4.95
C GLU A 109 2.51 -2.50 -3.54
N TRP A 110 2.63 -1.23 -3.17
CA TRP A 110 2.07 -0.71 -1.92
C TRP A 110 0.58 -0.39 -2.10
N VAL A 111 -0.23 -0.85 -1.16
CA VAL A 111 -1.67 -0.61 -1.12
C VAL A 111 -2.00 0.16 0.15
N ALA A 112 -2.58 1.35 -0.01
CA ALA A 112 -3.06 2.14 1.11
C ALA A 112 -4.48 1.71 1.50
N THR A 113 -4.76 1.67 2.80
CA THR A 113 -6.10 1.49 3.33
C THR A 113 -6.51 2.76 4.08
N LEU A 114 -7.53 3.43 3.57
CA LEU A 114 -8.12 4.60 4.19
C LEU A 114 -8.99 4.14 5.37
N SER A 115 -8.67 4.58 6.58
CA SER A 115 -9.55 4.38 7.73
C SER A 115 -10.60 5.49 7.71
N LYS A 116 -11.89 5.15 7.62
CA LYS A 116 -12.93 6.15 7.81
C LYS A 116 -12.85 6.65 9.27
N PRO A 117 -12.96 7.97 9.52
CA PRO A 117 -12.99 8.52 10.87
C PRO A 117 -14.16 7.98 11.69
#